data_AF-A0A6G2TYG7-F1
#
_entry.id   AF-A0A6G2TYG7-F1
#
_cell.length_a   1.000
_cell.length_b   1.000
_cell.length_c   1.000
_cell.angle_alpha   90.00
_cell.angle_beta   90.00
_cell.angle_gamma   90.00
#
_symmetry.space_group_name_H-M   'P 1'
#
loop_
_entity.id
_entity.type
_entity.pdbx_description
1 polymer ?
#
loop_
_entity_poly.entity_id
_entity_poly.type
_entity_poly.pdbx_seq_one_letter_code
_entity_poly.pdbx_strand_id
1 'polypeptide(L)'
;MLTLLEGERLTDWITEAMTSSPTGISTFALGLNSDYSAVHSGLTTHWKSSPVEGAVNRIKVFNWQVSGRAGLPFPRKRFPLA
;
A
#
# COMPACT_ATOMS: atom_id res chain seq x y z
N MET A 1 -10.00 5.11 0.23
CA MET A 1 -9.11 5.45 -0.90
C MET A 1 -8.83 6.93 -0.78
N LEU A 2 -7.56 7.36 -0.70
CA LEU A 2 -7.21 8.78 -0.74
C LEU A 2 -7.55 9.29 -2.15
N THR A 3 -8.76 9.82 -2.29
CA THR A 3 -9.31 10.29 -3.57
C THR A 3 -8.94 11.73 -3.85
N LEU A 4 -8.54 12.46 -2.81
CA LEU A 4 -8.21 13.88 -2.86
C LEU A 4 -6.70 14.04 -3.04
N LEU A 5 -6.32 14.79 -4.07
CA LEU A 5 -4.92 15.10 -4.37
C LEU A 5 -4.47 16.32 -3.55
N GLU A 6 -4.52 16.21 -2.23
CA GLU A 6 -4.20 17.28 -1.28
C GLU A 6 -2.82 17.11 -0.64
N GLY A 7 -1.80 16.78 -1.44
CA GLY A 7 -0.43 16.58 -0.94
C GLY A 7 0.15 17.78 -0.19
N GLU A 8 -0.31 19.00 -0.49
CA GLU A 8 0.08 20.23 0.21
C GLU A 8 -0.28 20.21 1.72
N ARG A 9 -1.34 19.50 2.10
CA ARG A 9 -1.79 19.40 3.51
C ARG A 9 -1.02 18.34 4.31
N LEU A 10 -0.14 17.58 3.65
CA LEU A 10 0.60 16.49 4.27
C LEU A 10 1.49 16.98 5.41
N THR A 11 2.14 18.13 5.25
CA THR A 11 3.05 18.70 6.26
C THR A 11 2.32 19.08 7.54
N ASP A 12 1.17 19.74 7.40
CA ASP A 12 0.33 20.13 8.54
C ASP A 12 -0.17 18.89 9.29
N TRP A 13 -0.60 17.88 8.54
CA TRP A 13 -1.07 16.61 9.12
C TRP A 13 0.05 15.86 9.85
N ILE A 14 1.27 15.78 9.28
CA ILE A 14 2.42 15.13 9.94
C ILE A 14 2.72 15.83 11.27
N THR A 15 2.70 17.17 11.29
CA THR A 15 2.96 17.97 12.50
C THR A 15 1.92 17.69 13.58
N GLU A 16 0.63 17.64 13.22
CA GLU A 16 -0.45 17.29 14.14
C GLU A 16 -0.32 15.84 14.64
N ALA A 17 -0.07 14.89 13.73
CA ALA A 17 0.05 13.46 14.03
C ALA A 17 1.22 13.17 14.99
N MET A 18 2.32 13.90 14.89
CA MET A 18 3.45 13.80 15.83
C MET A 18 3.08 14.20 17.26
N THR A 19 2.15 15.14 17.43
CA THR A 19 1.66 15.60 18.74
C THR A 19 0.50 14.76 19.30
N SER A 20 -0.02 13.82 18.50
CA SER A 20 -1.18 13.02 18.88
C SER A 20 -0.83 11.93 19.91
N SER A 21 -1.80 11.64 20.78
CA SER A 21 -1.65 10.72 21.92
C SER A 21 -1.39 9.24 21.55
N PRO A 22 -1.89 8.68 20.43
CA PRO A 22 -1.58 7.30 20.06
C PRO A 22 -0.15 7.16 19.53
N THR A 23 0.72 6.46 20.27
CA THR A 23 2.12 6.19 19.88
C THR A 23 2.26 5.57 18.48
N GLY A 24 1.27 4.81 18.02
CA GLY A 24 1.25 4.23 16.68
C GLY A 24 1.14 5.27 15.56
N ILE A 25 0.44 6.38 15.80
CA ILE A 25 0.27 7.45 14.81
C ILE A 25 1.52 8.32 14.75
N SER A 26 2.14 8.63 15.89
CA SER A 26 3.37 9.42 15.92
C SER A 26 4.55 8.66 15.30
N THR A 27 4.68 7.36 15.56
CA THR A 27 5.70 6.51 14.90
C THR A 27 5.47 6.35 13.40
N PHE A 28 4.21 6.25 12.96
CA PHE A 28 3.87 6.26 11.54
C PHE A 28 4.23 7.60 10.87
N ALA A 29 3.92 8.73 11.52
CA ALA A 29 4.28 10.06 11.03
C ALA A 29 5.81 10.25 10.92
N LEU A 30 6.58 9.69 11.86
CA LEU A 30 8.04 9.67 11.76
C LEU A 30 8.55 8.89 10.54
N GLY A 31 7.96 7.73 10.24
CA GLY A 31 8.29 6.94 9.05
C GLY A 31 7.90 7.62 7.74
N LEU A 32 6.84 8.43 7.73
CA LEU A 32 6.45 9.20 6.53
C LEU A 32 7.48 10.27 6.15
N ASN A 33 8.24 10.80 7.12
CA ASN A 33 9.27 11.79 6.82
C ASN A 33 10.42 11.23 5.98
N SER A 34 10.78 9.93 6.12
CA SER A 34 11.82 9.33 5.27
C SER A 34 11.38 9.19 3.81
N ASP A 35 10.08 8.98 3.58
CA ASP A 35 9.49 8.79 2.24
C ASP A 35 8.70 10.03 1.77
N TYR A 36 8.93 11.19 2.39
CA TYR A 36 8.08 12.39 2.21
C TYR A 36 7.91 12.78 0.74
N SER A 37 8.99 12.80 -0.05
CA SER A 37 8.94 13.19 -1.46
C SER A 37 8.08 12.25 -2.30
N ALA A 38 8.14 10.94 -2.02
CA ALA A 38 7.34 9.92 -2.71
C ALA A 38 5.87 10.03 -2.32
N VAL A 39 5.58 10.21 -1.04
CA VAL A 39 4.21 10.35 -0.52
C VAL A 39 3.58 11.65 -1.01
N HIS A 40 4.31 12.77 -0.96
CA HIS A 40 3.86 14.05 -1.50
C HIS A 40 3.53 13.95 -2.99
N SER A 41 4.41 13.32 -3.78
CA SER A 41 4.17 13.10 -5.22
C SER A 41 2.95 12.21 -5.46
N GLY A 42 2.76 11.15 -4.66
CA GLY A 42 1.60 10.26 -4.74
C GLY A 42 0.27 10.92 -4.33
N LEU A 43 0.33 11.93 -3.45
CA LEU A 43 -0.82 12.71 -3.01
C LEU A 43 -1.07 13.97 -3.87
N THR A 44 -0.18 14.34 -4.77
CA THR A 44 -0.37 15.50 -5.68
C THR A 44 -0.66 15.06 -7.11
N THR A 45 -0.15 13.91 -7.52
CA THR A 45 -0.23 13.46 -8.91
C THR A 45 -1.44 12.57 -9.15
N HIS A 46 -2.10 12.73 -10.31
CA HIS A 46 -3.24 11.90 -10.70
C HIS A 46 -2.88 10.43 -11.01
N TRP A 47 -1.59 10.11 -11.13
CA TRP A 47 -1.09 8.77 -11.40
C TRP A 47 -1.22 7.89 -10.15
N LYS A 48 -1.91 6.76 -10.29
CA LYS A 48 -2.11 5.79 -9.21
C LYS A 48 -1.34 4.51 -9.47
N SER A 49 -0.75 3.94 -8.42
CA SER A 49 -0.11 2.62 -8.43
C SER A 49 -1.11 1.46 -8.52
N SER A 50 -2.42 1.72 -8.45
CA SER A 50 -3.46 0.68 -8.31
C SER A 50 -3.42 -0.44 -9.36
N PRO A 51 -3.20 -0.18 -10.67
CA PRO A 51 -3.06 -1.26 -11.65
C PRO A 51 -1.82 -2.14 -11.41
N VAL A 52 -0.71 -1.52 -11.02
CA VAL A 52 0.56 -2.21 -10.71
C VAL A 52 0.40 -3.06 -9.45
N GLU A 53 -0.20 -2.51 -8.40
CA GLU A 53 -0.50 -3.25 -7.17
C GLU A 53 -1.44 -4.44 -7.42
N GLY A 54 -2.44 -4.27 -8.29
CA GLY A 54 -3.32 -5.36 -8.71
C GLY A 54 -2.57 -6.49 -9.42
N ALA A 55 -1.61 -6.15 -10.30
CA ALA A 55 -0.76 -7.13 -10.96
C ALA A 55 0.14 -7.87 -9.96
N VAL A 56 0.77 -7.14 -9.03
CA VAL A 56 1.57 -7.71 -7.94
C VAL A 56 0.73 -8.63 -7.06
N ASN A 57 -0.50 -8.25 -6.71
CA ASN A 57 -1.40 -9.07 -5.93
C ASN A 57 -1.74 -10.38 -6.64
N ARG A 58 -2.04 -10.35 -7.95
CA ARG A 58 -2.29 -11.58 -8.73
C ARG A 58 -1.11 -12.55 -8.69
N ILE A 59 0.11 -12.03 -8.77
CA ILE A 59 1.35 -12.80 -8.67
C ILE A 59 1.54 -13.35 -7.25
N LYS A 60 1.35 -12.52 -6.22
CA LYS A 60 1.45 -12.96 -4.81
C LYS A 60 0.45 -14.06 -4.48
N VAL A 61 -0.81 -13.91 -4.90
CA VAL A 61 -1.84 -14.95 -4.73
C VAL A 61 -1.47 -16.22 -5.50
N PHE A 62 -0.89 -16.12 -6.70
CA PHE A 62 -0.36 -17.29 -7.39
C PHE A 62 0.75 -17.99 -6.58
N ASN A 63 1.75 -17.23 -6.13
CA ASN A 63 2.88 -17.77 -5.39
C ASN A 63 2.46 -18.42 -4.07
N TRP A 64 1.51 -17.84 -3.33
CA TRP A 64 0.97 -18.47 -2.12
C TRP A 64 0.21 -19.76 -2.40
N GLN A 65 -0.60 -19.79 -3.47
CA GLN A 65 -1.30 -21.00 -3.86
C GLN A 65 -0.33 -22.13 -4.26
N VAL A 66 0.83 -21.79 -4.84
CA VAL A 66 1.88 -22.74 -5.24
C VAL A 66 2.84 -23.08 -4.09
N SER A 67 2.96 -22.22 -3.07
CA SER A 67 3.85 -22.45 -1.95
C SER A 67 3.52 -23.76 -1.21
N GLY A 68 4.54 -24.60 -1.00
CA GLY A 68 4.38 -25.92 -0.37
C GLY A 68 3.86 -27.04 -1.28
N ARG A 69 3.49 -26.76 -2.54
CA ARG A 69 3.15 -27.79 -3.53
C ARG A 69 4.41 -28.16 -4.31
N ALA A 70 4.94 -29.36 -4.07
CA ALA A 70 6.17 -29.89 -4.68
C ALA A 70 6.05 -30.13 -6.20
N GLY A 71 5.85 -29.08 -7.00
CA GLY A 71 5.79 -29.14 -8.47
C GLY A 71 4.46 -29.65 -9.05
N LEU A 72 3.41 -29.84 -8.23
CA LEU A 72 2.10 -30.26 -8.72
C LEU A 72 1.47 -29.15 -9.60
N PRO A 73 1.02 -29.48 -10.82
CA PRO A 73 0.47 -28.49 -11.74
C PRO A 73 -0.84 -27.92 -11.22
N PHE A 74 -1.03 -26.61 -11.42
CA PHE A 74 -2.25 -25.92 -11.04
C PHE A 74 -3.43 -26.25 -11.95
N PRO A 75 -4.66 -26.35 -11.42
CA PRO A 75 -5.85 -26.27 -12.26
C PRO A 75 -5.88 -24.93 -13.00
N ARG A 76 -6.10 -24.98 -14.33
CA ARG A 76 -6.13 -23.81 -15.22
C ARG A 76 -7.22 -22.79 -14.87
N LYS A 77 -8.21 -23.18 -14.05
CA LYS A 77 -9.24 -22.31 -13.48
C LYS A 77 -9.11 -22.30 -11.96
N ARG A 78 -9.12 -21.10 -11.38
CA ARG A 78 -9.21 -20.91 -9.94
C ARG A 78 -10.69 -20.88 -9.54
N PHE A 79 -11.08 -21.81 -8.68
CA PHE A 79 -12.37 -21.73 -7.99
C PHE A 79 -12.15 -21.02 -6.65
N PRO A 80 -13.05 -20.13 -6.20
CA PRO A 80 -13.00 -19.63 -4.83
C PRO A 80 -13.07 -20.82 -3.88
N LEU A 81 -12.18 -20.88 -2.89
CA LEU A 81 -12.35 -21.81 -1.77
C LEU A 81 -13.57 -21.30 -0.99
N ALA A 82 -14.61 -22.14 -0.91
CA ALA A 82 -15.81 -21.88 -0.12
C ALA A 82 -15.52 -22.01 1.37
#